data_AF-A0A2N1D3V5-F1
#
_entry.id   AF-A0A2N1D3V5-F1
#
_cell.length_a   1.000
_cell.length_b   1.000
_cell.length_c   1.000
_cell.angle_alpha   90.00
_cell.angle_beta   90.00
_cell.angle_gamma   90.00
#
_symmetry.space_group_name_H-M   'P 1'
#
loop_
_entity.id
_entity.type
_entity.pdbx_description
1 polymer ?
#
loop_
_entity_poly.entity_id
_entity_poly.type
_entity_poly.pdbx_seq_one_letter_code
_entity_poly.pdbx_strand_id
1 'polypeptide(L)'
;MAFDQSTRNRLQKLVSDCRKLLSEEFSIQLQQTYGIDPHSGAVAGLDRLTHLSDRDRQTAQLLRDTLAHYLAIDEDDNDHCIAAIGRIIREQAFTVLNRLAALLMMEARGLLAAAVVSQGQQSQAFELYKMVSGSSLGETGEAYRTFLFSLFDEFAIDLPALFDRYAAQGRLFPREPALLEVLDALNHHEIQPLWAEDETIGWIYQYFNSKEERKAMRDASQAPRNSRELAVRNQFFTPRYVVEFLVDNTLGRMWFNATGGQTALRERCQYLLVKPDEQPQASPRLRDPRALKLLDPACGSMHFGLYAFDLFLQIYQEAWDWEQAHGPGSLDVSTQPNAGLLPLCQTYADRDAYRRDVPRLIVEHNIYGVDIDPRAAQIASLALWLRAQRAWHDTGVKAQQRPDVGRGHVVPAVAPPAERELREQFSANLDQRDAVLFEKTLQLLKGLPELGVLLQVERDLPSLIRQVYVGAGTGLFAAEEQESWEQAESRLRTALAEFAQEAKCTYQGQLFAQDALEGLRLIDLCREVFDVVVMNPPFGALAFNTKDQLSKAYPRSKNDLLAIMVERALELLRVGGRIGAVTARTCFFLPSFLKWREEIVLGIARPEVMADLGINVMDDAIVEAAAYVLEKQR
;
A
#
# COMPACT_ATOMS: atom_id res chain seq x y z
N MET A 1 1.61 20.80 10.04
CA MET A 1 2.35 21.73 9.13
C MET A 1 3.41 20.91 8.41
N ALA A 2 3.87 21.29 7.21
CA ALA A 2 5.00 20.56 6.59
C ALA A 2 6.22 20.61 7.53
N PHE A 3 6.89 19.47 7.75
CA PHE A 3 8.03 19.42 8.66
C PHE A 3 9.15 20.34 8.19
N ASP A 4 9.61 21.21 9.10
CA ASP A 4 10.84 21.96 8.86
C ASP A 4 12.05 21.02 8.79
N GLN A 5 13.17 21.53 8.25
CA GLN A 5 14.37 20.71 8.07
C GLN A 5 14.92 20.17 9.40
N SER A 6 14.78 20.93 10.48
CA SER A 6 15.24 20.54 11.82
C SER A 6 14.47 19.32 12.33
N THR A 7 13.16 19.36 12.19
CA THR A 7 12.23 18.29 12.55
C THR A 7 12.50 17.03 11.74
N ARG A 8 12.69 17.16 10.42
CA ARG A 8 13.06 16.06 9.53
C ARG A 8 14.38 15.40 9.96
N ASN A 9 15.41 16.20 10.25
CA ASN A 9 16.70 15.68 10.70
C ASN A 9 16.60 14.94 12.05
N ARG A 10 15.78 15.43 12.98
CA ARG A 10 15.53 14.76 14.27
C ARG A 10 14.82 13.43 14.09
N LEU A 11 13.76 13.39 13.28
CA LEU A 11 13.04 12.16 12.97
C LEU A 11 13.95 11.16 12.25
N GLN A 12 14.80 11.62 11.33
CA GLN A 12 15.79 10.77 10.68
C GLN A 12 16.76 10.14 11.68
N LYS A 13 17.27 10.94 12.65
CA LYS A 13 18.15 10.44 13.71
C LYS A 13 17.43 9.39 14.57
N LEU A 14 16.22 9.68 15.03
CA LEU A 14 15.39 8.75 15.80
C LEU A 14 15.25 7.39 15.07
N VAL A 15 14.86 7.43 13.80
CA VAL A 15 14.64 6.21 13.01
C VAL A 15 15.94 5.42 12.86
N SER A 16 17.07 6.11 12.61
CA SER A 16 18.38 5.47 12.52
C SER A 16 18.79 4.80 13.83
N ASP A 17 18.59 5.49 14.96
CA ASP A 17 18.94 4.99 16.30
C ASP A 17 18.07 3.78 16.67
N CYS A 18 16.74 3.89 16.53
CA CYS A 18 15.82 2.76 16.78
C CYS A 18 16.10 1.57 15.86
N ARG A 19 16.37 1.80 14.57
CA ARG A 19 16.73 0.74 13.62
C ARG A 19 17.98 0.00 14.07
N LYS A 20 19.01 0.73 14.52
CA LYS A 20 20.25 0.14 15.01
C LYS A 20 19.99 -0.71 16.26
N LEU A 21 19.31 -0.16 17.26
CA LEU A 21 18.97 -0.84 18.51
C LEU A 21 18.20 -2.15 18.26
N LEU A 22 17.14 -2.08 17.45
CA LEU A 22 16.32 -3.25 17.11
C LEU A 22 17.10 -4.29 16.28
N SER A 23 17.94 -3.84 15.34
CA SER A 23 18.73 -4.77 14.52
C SER A 23 19.79 -5.50 15.35
N GLU A 24 20.45 -4.81 16.28
CA GLU A 24 21.41 -5.41 17.22
C GLU A 24 20.70 -6.42 18.14
N GLU A 25 19.57 -6.04 18.73
CA GLU A 25 18.78 -6.92 19.60
C GLU A 25 18.31 -8.18 18.86
N PHE A 26 17.81 -8.06 17.63
CA PHE A 26 17.38 -9.22 16.85
C PHE A 26 18.54 -10.07 16.33
N SER A 27 19.69 -9.47 16.06
CA SER A 27 20.92 -10.24 15.76
C SER A 27 21.30 -11.12 16.95
N ILE A 28 21.25 -10.56 18.17
CA ILE A 28 21.53 -11.29 19.41
C ILE A 28 20.50 -12.40 19.63
N GLN A 29 19.20 -12.12 19.48
CA GLN A 29 18.15 -13.14 19.64
C GLN A 29 18.31 -14.29 18.61
N LEU A 30 18.57 -13.97 17.34
CA LEU A 30 18.77 -14.98 16.31
C LEU A 30 19.94 -15.89 16.65
N GLN A 31 21.08 -15.32 17.04
CA GLN A 31 22.28 -16.09 17.34
C GLN A 31 22.16 -16.91 18.64
N GLN A 32 21.74 -16.26 19.73
CA GLN A 32 21.77 -16.86 21.07
C GLN A 32 20.57 -17.76 21.36
N THR A 33 19.38 -17.37 20.91
CA THR A 33 18.15 -18.12 21.18
C THR A 33 17.86 -19.08 20.04
N TYR A 34 17.84 -18.57 18.80
CA TYR A 34 17.32 -19.35 17.66
C TYR A 34 18.39 -20.10 16.87
N GLY A 35 19.67 -19.97 17.24
CA GLY A 35 20.80 -20.66 16.63
C GLY A 35 21.04 -20.30 15.16
N ILE A 36 20.76 -19.05 14.78
CA ILE A 36 20.98 -18.50 13.43
C ILE A 36 22.02 -17.39 13.55
N ASP A 37 23.22 -17.60 13.02
CA ASP A 37 24.32 -16.64 13.12
C ASP A 37 24.30 -15.64 11.94
N PRO A 38 24.01 -14.35 12.19
CA PRO A 38 23.94 -13.34 11.14
C PRO A 38 25.30 -12.95 10.56
N HIS A 39 26.42 -13.30 11.19
CA HIS A 39 27.76 -12.96 10.72
C HIS A 39 28.39 -14.06 9.88
N SER A 40 28.19 -15.32 10.26
CA SER A 40 28.77 -16.47 9.55
C SER A 40 27.81 -17.13 8.56
N GLY A 41 26.50 -16.86 8.65
CA GLY A 41 25.47 -17.56 7.87
C GLY A 41 25.11 -18.93 8.44
N ALA A 42 25.73 -19.36 9.55
CA ALA A 42 25.53 -20.68 10.12
C ALA A 42 24.16 -20.82 10.78
N VAL A 43 23.45 -21.90 10.46
CA VAL A 43 22.14 -22.25 11.04
C VAL A 43 22.25 -23.59 11.77
N ALA A 44 22.05 -23.57 13.09
CA ALA A 44 22.02 -24.79 13.91
C ALA A 44 20.74 -25.59 13.66
N GLY A 45 20.84 -26.92 13.69
CA GLY A 45 19.68 -27.81 13.65
C GLY A 45 18.78 -27.63 14.88
N LEU A 46 17.46 -27.68 14.68
CA LEU A 46 16.46 -27.52 15.75
C LEU A 46 16.56 -28.63 16.81
N ASP A 47 17.06 -29.80 16.44
CA ASP A 47 17.37 -30.91 17.35
C ASP A 47 18.40 -30.54 18.43
N ARG A 48 19.27 -29.58 18.13
CA ARG A 48 20.31 -29.10 19.05
C ARG A 48 19.83 -28.00 20.00
N LEU A 49 18.65 -27.42 19.75
CA LEU A 49 18.06 -26.33 20.53
C LEU A 49 17.07 -26.85 21.57
N THR A 50 17.50 -27.78 22.42
CA THR A 50 16.63 -28.48 23.39
C THR A 50 16.13 -27.60 24.54
N HIS A 51 16.66 -26.38 24.67
CA HIS A 51 16.30 -25.42 25.71
C HIS A 51 15.09 -24.54 25.34
N LEU A 52 14.63 -24.59 24.08
CA LEU A 52 13.53 -23.77 23.61
C LEU A 52 12.19 -24.25 24.17
N SER A 53 11.35 -23.30 24.58
CA SER A 53 9.93 -23.58 24.84
C SER A 53 9.21 -23.97 23.55
N ASP A 54 8.01 -24.55 23.63
CA ASP A 54 7.22 -24.89 22.43
C ASP A 54 6.97 -23.67 21.53
N ARG A 55 6.71 -22.50 22.14
CA ARG A 55 6.53 -21.23 21.44
C ARG A 55 7.82 -20.77 20.75
N ASP A 56 8.95 -20.85 21.44
CA ASP A 56 10.24 -20.43 20.87
C ASP A 56 10.70 -21.39 19.78
N ARG A 57 10.41 -22.69 19.94
CA ARG A 57 10.68 -23.72 18.95
C ARG A 57 9.85 -23.50 17.69
N GLN A 58 8.58 -23.14 17.84
CA GLN A 58 7.74 -22.72 16.70
C GLN A 58 8.39 -21.50 16.02
N THR A 59 8.71 -20.44 16.76
CA THR A 59 9.36 -19.25 16.19
C THR A 59 10.68 -19.58 15.49
N ALA A 60 11.49 -20.48 16.05
CA ALA A 60 12.73 -20.95 15.45
C ALA A 60 12.51 -21.68 14.12
N GLN A 61 11.45 -22.50 14.02
CA GLN A 61 11.06 -23.16 12.77
C GLN A 61 10.64 -22.13 11.72
N LEU A 62 9.75 -21.20 12.10
CA LEU A 62 9.24 -20.16 11.20
C LEU A 62 10.36 -19.30 10.60
N LEU A 63 11.33 -18.88 11.42
CA LEU A 63 12.48 -18.10 10.95
C LEU A 63 13.34 -18.87 9.93
N ARG A 64 13.44 -20.21 10.08
CA ARG A 64 14.14 -21.07 9.11
C ARG A 64 13.34 -21.23 7.83
N ASP A 65 12.01 -21.35 7.94
CA ASP A 65 11.13 -21.43 6.77
C ASP A 65 11.21 -20.14 5.95
N THR A 66 11.20 -18.98 6.61
CA THR A 66 11.39 -17.67 5.95
C THR A 66 12.77 -17.56 5.30
N LEU A 67 13.83 -18.03 5.98
CA LEU A 67 15.18 -18.05 5.43
C LEU A 67 15.26 -18.94 4.18
N ALA A 68 14.70 -20.14 4.24
CA ALA A 68 14.64 -21.05 3.09
C ALA A 68 13.88 -20.45 1.91
N HIS A 69 12.75 -19.77 2.18
CA HIS A 69 12.00 -19.04 1.16
C HIS A 69 12.84 -17.94 0.50
N TYR A 70 13.64 -17.18 1.27
CA TYR A 70 14.55 -16.16 0.70
C TYR A 70 15.74 -16.73 -0.07
N LEU A 71 16.14 -17.96 0.22
CA LEU A 71 17.22 -18.65 -0.49
C LEU A 71 16.76 -19.40 -1.73
N ALA A 72 15.45 -19.64 -1.90
CA ALA A 72 14.89 -20.42 -3.01
C ALA A 72 15.11 -19.82 -4.42
N ILE A 73 15.85 -18.71 -4.56
CA ILE A 73 15.99 -17.92 -5.78
C ILE A 73 17.39 -18.01 -6.44
N ASP A 74 18.47 -18.47 -5.80
CA ASP A 74 19.79 -18.68 -6.44
C ASP A 74 20.73 -19.58 -5.59
N GLU A 75 21.88 -20.00 -6.16
CA GLU A 75 22.84 -20.99 -5.60
C GLU A 75 23.25 -20.78 -4.12
N ASP A 76 23.46 -21.90 -3.41
CA ASP A 76 23.95 -21.99 -2.02
C ASP A 76 25.33 -21.33 -1.86
N ASP A 77 25.34 -20.02 -1.66
CA ASP A 77 26.51 -19.23 -1.29
C ASP A 77 26.33 -18.61 0.11
N ASN A 78 27.39 -18.63 0.90
CA ASN A 78 27.36 -18.18 2.28
C ASN A 78 27.06 -16.67 2.39
N ASP A 79 27.51 -15.88 1.43
CA ASP A 79 27.22 -14.45 1.36
C ASP A 79 25.72 -14.18 1.09
N HIS A 80 25.06 -15.05 0.32
CA HIS A 80 23.61 -14.97 0.08
C HIS A 80 22.83 -15.29 1.36
N CYS A 81 23.26 -16.31 2.13
CA CYS A 81 22.67 -16.62 3.44
C CYS A 81 22.77 -15.45 4.42
N ILE A 82 23.95 -14.85 4.54
CA ILE A 82 24.18 -13.66 5.39
C ILE A 82 23.26 -12.51 4.95
N ALA A 83 23.14 -12.25 3.64
CA ALA A 83 22.27 -11.22 3.11
C ALA A 83 20.77 -11.50 3.40
N ALA A 84 20.35 -12.76 3.34
CA ALA A 84 18.98 -13.20 3.65
C ALA A 84 18.66 -13.08 5.15
N ILE A 85 19.58 -13.48 6.05
CA ILE A 85 19.41 -13.28 7.50
C ILE A 85 19.36 -11.78 7.82
N GLY A 86 20.23 -10.98 7.21
CA GLY A 86 20.20 -9.52 7.35
C GLY A 86 18.88 -8.90 6.84
N ARG A 87 18.25 -9.49 5.81
CA ARG A 87 16.90 -9.10 5.37
C ARG A 87 15.85 -9.40 6.43
N ILE A 88 15.85 -10.60 7.01
CA ILE A 88 14.94 -10.96 8.11
C ILE A 88 15.07 -9.95 9.25
N ILE A 89 16.29 -9.69 9.75
CA ILE A 89 16.53 -8.74 10.86
C ILE A 89 15.93 -7.35 10.56
N ARG A 90 16.21 -6.82 9.36
CA ARG A 90 15.71 -5.49 8.96
C ARG A 90 14.19 -5.44 8.87
N GLU A 91 13.54 -6.49 8.37
CA GLU A 91 12.09 -6.57 8.28
C GLU A 91 11.44 -6.63 9.68
N GLN A 92 11.98 -7.45 10.59
CA GLN A 92 11.53 -7.48 12.00
C GLN A 92 11.66 -6.10 12.67
N ALA A 93 12.83 -5.46 12.53
CA ALA A 93 13.09 -4.14 13.09
C ALA A 93 12.15 -3.07 12.51
N PHE A 94 11.88 -3.15 11.20
CA PHE A 94 10.95 -2.27 10.52
C PHE A 94 9.54 -2.40 11.11
N THR A 95 9.03 -3.63 11.19
CA THR A 95 7.65 -3.87 11.63
C THR A 95 7.45 -3.47 13.09
N VAL A 96 8.40 -3.77 13.98
CA VAL A 96 8.30 -3.36 15.40
C VAL A 96 8.32 -1.84 15.55
N LEU A 97 9.23 -1.13 14.86
CA LEU A 97 9.27 0.33 14.93
C LEU A 97 7.96 0.95 14.45
N ASN A 98 7.41 0.45 13.34
CA ASN A 98 6.16 0.98 12.79
C ASN A 98 4.94 0.64 13.66
N ARG A 99 4.89 -0.51 14.34
CA ARG A 99 3.85 -0.82 15.33
C ARG A 99 3.84 0.19 16.47
N LEU A 100 5.01 0.44 17.06
CA LEU A 100 5.14 1.38 18.18
C LEU A 100 4.82 2.82 17.75
N ALA A 101 5.32 3.24 16.58
CA ALA A 101 4.99 4.53 16.00
C ALA A 101 3.48 4.68 15.73
N ALA A 102 2.83 3.64 15.18
CA ALA A 102 1.40 3.65 14.92
C ALA A 102 0.58 3.81 16.22
N LEU A 103 0.92 3.08 17.29
CA LEU A 103 0.27 3.23 18.59
C LEU A 103 0.46 4.65 19.16
N LEU A 104 1.66 5.24 19.06
CA LEU A 104 1.91 6.62 19.50
C LEU A 104 1.09 7.64 18.70
N MET A 105 0.95 7.44 17.39
CA MET A 105 0.07 8.27 16.56
C MET A 105 -1.39 8.12 16.95
N MET A 106 -1.83 6.89 17.27
CA MET A 106 -3.20 6.63 17.76
C MET A 106 -3.46 7.33 19.10
N GLU A 107 -2.51 7.31 20.03
CA GLU A 107 -2.58 8.05 21.29
C GLU A 107 -2.66 9.57 21.08
N ALA A 108 -1.77 10.12 20.26
CA ALA A 108 -1.72 11.56 19.97
C ALA A 108 -3.01 12.08 19.32
N ARG A 109 -3.78 11.19 18.68
CA ARG A 109 -5.05 11.47 18.01
C ARG A 109 -6.28 11.08 18.85
N GLY A 110 -6.08 10.67 20.11
CA GLY A 110 -7.16 10.28 21.02
C GLY A 110 -7.95 9.05 20.56
N LEU A 111 -7.31 8.15 19.82
CA LEU A 111 -7.88 6.84 19.43
C LEU A 111 -7.69 5.80 20.51
N LEU A 112 -6.59 5.91 21.26
CA LEU A 112 -6.28 5.11 22.44
C LEU A 112 -6.53 5.91 23.72
N ALA A 113 -6.67 5.20 24.84
CA ALA A 113 -6.63 5.83 26.16
C ALA A 113 -5.34 6.64 26.32
N ALA A 114 -5.39 7.72 27.10
CA ALA A 114 -4.21 8.55 27.34
C ALA A 114 -3.10 7.70 27.99
N ALA A 115 -1.90 7.74 27.39
CA ALA A 115 -0.72 6.97 27.81
C ALA A 115 -0.87 5.44 27.70
N VAL A 116 -0.38 4.89 26.59
CA VAL A 116 -0.27 3.45 26.33
C VAL A 116 1.21 3.07 26.07
N VAL A 117 1.77 3.61 24.99
CA VAL A 117 3.19 3.63 24.64
C VAL A 117 3.83 4.90 25.19
N SER A 118 3.11 6.02 25.19
CA SER A 118 3.57 7.19 25.92
C SER A 118 3.62 6.90 27.41
N GLN A 119 4.75 7.28 28.04
CA GLN A 119 5.12 6.94 29.42
C GLN A 119 5.47 5.45 29.67
N GLY A 120 5.50 4.61 28.64
CA GLY A 120 6.00 3.25 28.71
C GLY A 120 5.33 2.42 29.83
N GLN A 121 6.17 1.80 30.68
CA GLN A 121 5.73 1.00 31.82
C GLN A 121 5.05 1.81 32.94
N GLN A 122 5.08 3.14 32.90
CA GLN A 122 4.42 4.02 33.88
C GLN A 122 3.05 4.51 33.37
N SER A 123 2.61 4.02 32.22
CA SER A 123 1.40 4.48 31.56
C SER A 123 0.14 4.08 32.33
N GLN A 124 -0.85 4.99 32.37
CA GLN A 124 -2.10 4.76 33.09
C GLN A 124 -2.88 3.56 32.54
N ALA A 125 -2.86 3.37 31.22
CA ALA A 125 -3.51 2.21 30.59
C ALA A 125 -2.86 0.90 31.03
N PHE A 126 -1.54 0.86 31.16
CA PHE A 126 -0.85 -0.34 31.63
C PHE A 126 -1.09 -0.61 33.12
N GLU A 127 -1.16 0.43 33.96
CA GLU A 127 -1.53 0.27 35.38
C GLU A 127 -2.94 -0.32 35.53
N LEU A 128 -3.90 0.15 34.72
CA LEU A 128 -5.25 -0.43 34.66
C LEU A 128 -5.22 -1.91 34.23
N TYR A 129 -4.43 -2.23 33.20
CA TYR A 129 -4.25 -3.60 32.74
C TYR A 129 -3.66 -4.50 33.83
N LYS A 130 -2.62 -4.02 34.53
CA LYS A 130 -1.99 -4.72 35.66
C LYS A 130 -2.95 -4.97 36.82
N MET A 131 -3.83 -4.03 37.13
CA MET A 131 -4.84 -4.24 38.18
C MET A 131 -5.79 -5.39 37.85
N VAL A 132 -6.08 -5.63 36.58
CA VAL A 132 -6.92 -6.75 36.13
C VAL A 132 -6.10 -8.05 36.04
N SER A 133 -4.89 -8.02 35.50
CA SER A 133 -4.06 -9.21 35.30
C SER A 133 -3.38 -9.72 36.57
N GLY A 134 -3.18 -8.86 37.56
CA GLY A 134 -2.40 -9.16 38.76
C GLY A 134 -0.95 -9.59 38.43
N SER A 135 -0.39 -10.48 39.24
CA SER A 135 0.96 -11.04 39.05
C SER A 135 1.05 -12.19 38.04
N SER A 136 -0.05 -12.53 37.36
CA SER A 136 -0.11 -13.70 36.47
C SER A 136 0.76 -13.56 35.22
N LEU A 137 1.13 -12.34 34.83
CA LEU A 137 1.90 -12.03 33.62
C LEU A 137 3.41 -11.86 33.89
N GLY A 138 3.88 -12.24 35.07
CA GLY A 138 5.30 -12.19 35.44
C GLY A 138 5.78 -10.82 35.88
N GLU A 139 7.05 -10.52 35.61
CA GLU A 139 7.70 -9.25 35.95
C GLU A 139 7.13 -8.09 35.12
N THR A 140 7.37 -6.85 35.56
CA THR A 140 6.80 -5.65 34.94
C THR A 140 7.06 -5.55 33.44
N GLY A 141 8.27 -5.88 32.97
CA GLY A 141 8.59 -5.88 31.54
C GLY A 141 7.80 -6.89 30.72
N GLU A 142 7.65 -8.11 31.24
CA GLU A 142 6.88 -9.18 30.58
C GLU A 142 5.38 -8.87 30.54
N ALA A 143 4.86 -8.32 31.65
CA ALA A 143 3.49 -7.84 31.70
C ALA A 143 3.27 -6.70 30.69
N TYR A 144 4.21 -5.76 30.56
CA TYR A 144 4.09 -4.65 29.61
C TYR A 144 4.16 -5.12 28.16
N ARG A 145 5.04 -6.07 27.85
CA ARG A 145 5.10 -6.71 26.53
C ARG A 145 3.79 -7.41 26.18
N THR A 146 3.19 -8.12 27.14
CA THR A 146 1.90 -8.80 26.96
C THR A 146 0.75 -7.80 26.75
N PHE A 147 0.78 -6.68 27.45
CA PHE A 147 -0.14 -5.56 27.23
C PHE A 147 -0.05 -5.03 25.79
N LEU A 148 1.16 -4.76 25.29
CA LEU A 148 1.36 -4.34 23.89
C LEU A 148 0.86 -5.39 22.90
N PHE A 149 1.09 -6.68 23.16
CA PHE A 149 0.55 -7.76 22.32
C PHE A 149 -0.96 -7.81 22.30
N SER A 150 -1.63 -7.49 23.42
CA SER A 150 -3.10 -7.43 23.46
C SER A 150 -3.63 -6.32 22.55
N LEU A 151 -2.96 -5.18 22.50
CA LEU A 151 -3.29 -4.09 21.58
C LEU A 151 -3.03 -4.46 20.12
N PHE A 152 -1.93 -5.17 19.85
CA PHE A 152 -1.65 -5.68 18.52
C PHE A 152 -2.75 -6.63 18.04
N ASP A 153 -3.21 -7.53 18.91
CA ASP A 153 -4.30 -8.45 18.57
C ASP A 153 -5.63 -7.71 18.29
N GLU A 154 -5.91 -6.61 19.00
CA GLU A 154 -7.06 -5.74 18.73
C GLU A 154 -6.96 -5.03 17.37
N PHE A 155 -5.83 -4.38 17.08
CA PHE A 155 -5.65 -3.64 15.82
C PHE A 155 -5.37 -4.53 14.60
N ALA A 156 -5.04 -5.80 14.80
CA ALA A 156 -4.89 -6.76 13.72
C ALA A 156 -6.23 -7.04 13.00
N ILE A 157 -7.37 -6.70 13.59
CA ILE A 157 -8.69 -6.81 12.95
C ILE A 157 -8.77 -5.89 11.72
N ASP A 158 -8.40 -4.62 11.88
CA ASP A 158 -8.43 -3.64 10.79
C ASP A 158 -7.14 -3.64 9.95
N LEU A 159 -5.99 -3.86 10.61
CA LEU A 159 -4.65 -3.69 10.04
C LEU A 159 -3.78 -4.95 10.25
N PRO A 160 -4.23 -6.13 9.78
CA PRO A 160 -3.53 -7.40 10.01
C PRO A 160 -2.11 -7.38 9.48
N ALA A 161 -1.89 -6.76 8.32
CA ALA A 161 -0.57 -6.67 7.70
C ALA A 161 0.49 -6.07 8.63
N LEU A 162 0.12 -5.09 9.47
CA LEU A 162 1.03 -4.46 10.42
C LEU A 162 0.98 -5.11 11.80
N PHE A 163 -0.21 -5.30 12.36
CA PHE A 163 -0.37 -5.63 13.78
C PHE A 163 -0.45 -7.13 14.08
N ASP A 164 -0.63 -8.01 13.10
CA ASP A 164 -0.57 -9.45 13.35
C ASP A 164 0.81 -9.84 13.89
N ARG A 165 0.90 -10.09 15.20
CA ARG A 165 2.15 -10.46 15.87
C ARG A 165 2.65 -11.86 15.52
N TYR A 166 1.84 -12.65 14.81
CA TYR A 166 2.22 -13.96 14.30
C TYR A 166 2.74 -13.90 12.86
N ALA A 167 2.58 -12.75 12.17
CA ALA A 167 3.05 -12.55 10.81
C ALA A 167 4.58 -12.70 10.69
N ALA A 168 5.00 -13.15 9.51
CA ALA A 168 6.39 -13.43 9.15
C ALA A 168 7.35 -12.29 9.47
N GLN A 169 7.01 -11.09 9.03
CA GLN A 169 7.88 -9.93 9.05
C GLN A 169 7.90 -9.21 10.42
N GLY A 170 7.09 -9.66 11.39
CA GLY A 170 6.96 -9.01 12.71
C GLY A 170 6.85 -10.01 13.87
N ARG A 171 7.42 -11.20 13.71
CA ARG A 171 7.39 -12.29 14.69
C ARG A 171 8.30 -12.02 15.89
N LEU A 172 9.46 -11.42 15.67
CA LEU A 172 10.39 -11.05 16.75
C LEU A 172 9.93 -9.78 17.44
N PHE A 173 10.15 -9.71 18.75
CA PHE A 173 9.89 -8.54 19.56
C PHE A 173 11.04 -8.30 20.54
N PRO A 174 11.47 -7.05 20.78
CA PRO A 174 12.64 -6.78 21.62
C PRO A 174 12.40 -7.26 23.05
N ARG A 175 13.49 -7.70 23.70
CA ARG A 175 13.51 -7.90 25.15
C ARG A 175 13.46 -6.57 25.88
N GLU A 176 13.13 -6.61 27.17
CA GLU A 176 12.86 -5.43 27.99
C GLU A 176 13.94 -4.33 27.90
N PRO A 177 15.26 -4.60 27.99
CA PRO A 177 16.25 -3.53 27.94
C PRO A 177 16.21 -2.74 26.63
N ALA A 178 16.21 -3.45 25.50
CA ALA A 178 16.14 -2.83 24.18
C ALA A 178 14.78 -2.14 23.94
N LEU A 179 13.69 -2.71 24.45
CA LEU A 179 12.37 -2.10 24.36
C LEU A 179 12.33 -0.76 25.11
N LEU A 180 12.87 -0.68 26.32
CA LEU A 180 12.92 0.55 27.11
C LEU A 180 13.75 1.63 26.40
N GLU A 181 14.91 1.29 25.85
CA GLU A 181 15.72 2.25 25.08
C GLU A 181 14.99 2.79 23.84
N VAL A 182 14.26 1.92 23.13
CA VAL A 182 13.42 2.33 22.00
C VAL A 182 12.28 3.24 22.46
N LEU A 183 11.60 2.91 23.56
CA LEU A 183 10.51 3.72 24.10
C LEU A 183 11.00 5.09 24.58
N ASP A 184 12.17 5.17 25.20
CA ASP A 184 12.78 6.43 25.62
C ASP A 184 13.07 7.34 24.41
N ALA A 185 13.60 6.76 23.34
CA ALA A 185 13.85 7.49 22.10
C ALA A 185 12.54 7.99 21.46
N LEU A 186 11.51 7.15 21.39
CA LEU A 186 10.21 7.49 20.80
C LEU A 186 9.42 8.53 21.63
N ASN A 187 9.58 8.50 22.96
CA ASN A 187 8.90 9.40 23.89
C ASN A 187 9.67 10.68 24.19
N HIS A 188 10.80 10.92 23.51
CA HIS A 188 11.57 12.14 23.69
C HIS A 188 10.70 13.38 23.40
N HIS A 189 10.79 14.40 24.26
CA HIS A 189 9.94 15.60 24.20
C HIS A 189 10.01 16.35 22.86
N GLU A 190 11.14 16.28 22.15
CA GLU A 190 11.28 16.88 20.81
C GLU A 190 10.60 16.08 19.70
N ILE A 191 10.30 14.79 19.94
CA ILE A 191 9.63 13.88 19.00
C ILE A 191 8.13 13.84 19.23
N GLN A 192 7.69 13.97 20.49
CA GLN A 192 6.29 13.88 20.90
C GLN A 192 5.31 14.68 20.01
N PRO A 193 5.59 15.94 19.59
CA PRO A 193 4.68 16.70 18.74
C PRO A 193 4.44 16.09 17.35
N LEU A 194 5.37 15.25 16.88
CA LEU A 194 5.31 14.66 15.54
C LEU A 194 4.25 13.57 15.44
N TRP A 195 3.86 12.93 16.54
CA TRP A 195 2.88 11.84 16.51
C TRP A 195 1.48 12.30 16.08
N ALA A 196 1.17 13.59 16.19
CA ALA A 196 -0.10 14.17 15.72
C ALA A 196 -0.13 14.41 14.19
N GLU A 197 1.03 14.52 13.53
CA GLU A 197 1.12 14.87 12.11
C GLU A 197 0.92 13.64 11.23
N ASP A 198 0.30 13.80 10.06
CA ASP A 198 -0.07 12.66 9.19
C ASP A 198 1.10 12.08 8.40
N GLU A 199 2.10 12.90 8.10
CA GLU A 199 3.24 12.51 7.27
C GLU A 199 4.28 11.69 8.06
N THR A 200 4.20 11.69 9.41
CA THR A 200 5.21 11.11 10.30
C THR A 200 5.55 9.67 9.96
N ILE A 201 4.53 8.84 9.70
CA ILE A 201 4.74 7.43 9.37
C ILE A 201 5.41 7.24 8.00
N GLY A 202 5.09 8.11 7.03
CA GLY A 202 5.74 8.11 5.72
C GLY A 202 7.22 8.48 5.82
N TRP A 203 7.56 9.43 6.68
CA TRP A 203 8.95 9.80 6.98
C TRP A 203 9.71 8.69 7.70
N ILE A 204 9.07 7.98 8.64
CA ILE A 204 9.68 6.81 9.30
C ILE A 204 10.04 5.74 8.26
N TYR A 205 9.13 5.44 7.34
CA TYR A 205 9.39 4.51 6.22
C TYR A 205 10.58 4.95 5.37
N GLN A 206 10.67 6.24 5.02
CA GLN A 206 11.77 6.76 4.21
C GLN A 206 13.13 6.73 4.91
N TYR A 207 13.17 7.11 6.19
CA TYR A 207 14.42 7.17 6.94
C TYR A 207 14.93 5.80 7.39
N PHE A 208 14.09 4.77 7.30
CA PHE A 208 14.50 3.41 7.67
C PHE A 208 15.58 2.84 6.75
N ASN A 209 15.56 3.13 5.45
CA ASN A 209 16.62 2.74 4.53
C ASN A 209 17.72 3.82 4.53
N SER A 210 19.01 3.45 4.76
CA SER A 210 20.03 4.48 4.99
C SER A 210 20.37 5.28 3.73
N LYS A 211 20.84 6.51 3.91
CA LYS A 211 21.34 7.34 2.80
C LYS A 211 22.60 6.72 2.19
N GLU A 212 23.44 6.05 2.98
CA GLU A 212 24.63 5.36 2.47
C GLU A 212 24.28 4.15 1.59
N GLU A 213 23.28 3.33 1.95
CA GLU A 213 22.84 2.20 1.12
C GLU A 213 22.32 2.68 -0.24
N ARG A 214 21.50 3.73 -0.24
CA ARG A 214 20.99 4.36 -1.48
C ARG A 214 22.12 4.91 -2.36
N LYS A 215 23.13 5.53 -1.76
CA LYS A 215 24.29 6.07 -2.47
C LYS A 215 25.18 4.95 -3.03
N ALA A 216 25.51 3.95 -2.22
CA ALA A 216 26.32 2.81 -2.62
C ALA A 216 25.69 2.04 -3.78
N MET A 217 24.37 1.85 -3.78
CA MET A 217 23.64 1.25 -4.90
C MET A 217 23.80 2.09 -6.18
N ARG A 218 23.58 3.41 -6.11
CA ARG A 218 23.73 4.32 -7.26
C ARG A 218 25.16 4.37 -7.82
N ASP A 219 26.16 4.37 -6.95
CA ASP A 219 27.57 4.40 -7.34
C ASP A 219 27.99 3.05 -8.00
N ALA A 220 27.34 1.94 -7.64
CA ALA A 220 27.65 0.61 -8.16
C ALA A 220 27.14 0.34 -9.60
N SER A 221 26.06 1.00 -10.06
CA SER A 221 25.60 0.87 -11.45
C SER A 221 24.67 2.02 -11.90
N GLN A 222 24.80 2.44 -13.16
CA GLN A 222 23.92 3.45 -13.77
C GLN A 222 22.47 2.98 -13.93
N ALA A 223 22.26 1.71 -14.32
CA ALA A 223 20.94 1.08 -14.38
C ALA A 223 20.71 0.18 -13.15
N PRO A 224 19.48 0.10 -12.61
CA PRO A 224 19.16 -0.80 -11.51
C PRO A 224 19.26 -2.27 -11.96
N ARG A 225 19.79 -3.13 -11.11
CA ARG A 225 19.94 -4.57 -11.38
C ARG A 225 18.61 -5.31 -11.31
N ASN A 226 17.76 -4.91 -10.37
CA ASN A 226 16.43 -5.48 -10.13
C ASN A 226 15.44 -4.42 -9.64
N SER A 227 14.17 -4.80 -9.50
CA SER A 227 13.08 -3.91 -9.08
C SER A 227 13.22 -3.41 -7.64
N ARG A 228 13.80 -4.21 -6.74
CA ARG A 228 14.08 -3.77 -5.36
C ARG A 228 15.06 -2.60 -5.35
N GLU A 229 16.14 -2.71 -6.10
CA GLU A 229 17.11 -1.62 -6.25
C GLU A 229 16.47 -0.40 -6.91
N LEU A 230 15.61 -0.60 -7.91
CA LEU A 230 14.82 0.47 -8.53
C LEU A 230 13.92 1.20 -7.52
N ALA A 231 13.17 0.47 -6.69
CA ALA A 231 12.31 1.03 -5.64
C ALA A 231 13.13 1.85 -4.63
N VAL A 232 14.23 1.29 -4.12
CA VAL A 232 15.11 1.96 -3.15
C VAL A 232 15.73 3.23 -3.74
N ARG A 233 16.11 3.20 -5.02
CA ARG A 233 16.68 4.38 -5.73
C ARG A 233 15.66 5.48 -5.99
N ASN A 234 14.38 5.13 -6.14
CA ASN A 234 13.27 6.05 -6.47
C ASN A 234 12.37 6.42 -5.28
N GLN A 235 12.77 6.09 -4.06
CA GLN A 235 12.00 6.40 -2.85
C GLN A 235 12.10 7.89 -2.49
N PHE A 236 11.38 8.75 -3.22
CA PHE A 236 11.34 10.21 -3.03
C PHE A 236 9.98 10.69 -2.53
N PHE A 237 9.98 11.70 -1.66
CA PHE A 237 8.75 12.30 -1.16
C PHE A 237 8.21 13.31 -2.17
N THR A 238 6.90 13.27 -2.42
CA THR A 238 6.23 14.31 -3.21
C THR A 238 5.83 15.45 -2.27
N PRO A 239 6.38 16.67 -2.41
CA PRO A 239 6.04 17.78 -1.54
C PRO A 239 4.54 18.06 -1.53
N ARG A 240 4.02 18.51 -0.38
CA ARG A 240 2.59 18.77 -0.19
C ARG A 240 1.96 19.64 -1.28
N TYR A 241 2.62 20.73 -1.69
CA TYR A 241 2.07 21.60 -2.74
C TYR A 241 1.97 20.91 -4.11
N VAL A 242 2.85 19.94 -4.42
CA VAL A 242 2.79 19.15 -5.66
C VAL A 242 1.64 18.15 -5.57
N VAL A 243 1.46 17.53 -4.40
CA VAL A 243 0.32 16.65 -4.11
C VAL A 243 -0.99 17.41 -4.29
N GLU A 244 -1.14 18.55 -3.61
CA GLU A 244 -2.33 19.39 -3.69
C GLU A 244 -2.57 19.86 -5.13
N PHE A 245 -1.54 20.36 -5.84
CA PHE A 245 -1.65 20.75 -7.24
C PHE A 245 -2.16 19.63 -8.16
N LEU A 246 -1.63 18.41 -8.05
CA LEU A 246 -2.02 17.30 -8.91
C LEU A 246 -3.43 16.81 -8.59
N VAL A 247 -3.79 16.67 -7.30
CA VAL A 247 -5.11 16.18 -6.91
C VAL A 247 -6.20 17.24 -7.15
N ASP A 248 -5.91 18.51 -6.87
CA ASP A 248 -6.81 19.64 -7.14
C ASP A 248 -7.16 19.69 -8.62
N ASN A 249 -6.16 19.61 -9.51
CA ASN A 249 -6.38 19.70 -10.95
C ASN A 249 -6.83 18.38 -11.59
N THR A 250 -7.01 17.30 -10.82
CA THR A 250 -7.57 16.01 -11.29
C THR A 250 -8.94 15.72 -10.67
N LEU A 251 -8.98 15.23 -9.42
CA LEU A 251 -10.21 14.92 -8.69
C LEU A 251 -11.03 16.18 -8.40
N GLY A 252 -10.37 17.22 -7.87
CA GLY A 252 -11.02 18.50 -7.58
C GLY A 252 -11.62 19.13 -8.83
N ARG A 253 -10.84 19.16 -9.92
CA ARG A 253 -11.27 19.64 -11.23
C ARG A 253 -12.45 18.87 -11.79
N MET A 254 -12.41 17.54 -11.70
CA MET A 254 -13.50 16.70 -12.19
C MET A 254 -14.82 17.04 -11.48
N TRP A 255 -14.79 17.21 -10.15
CA TRP A 255 -15.98 17.54 -9.38
C TRP A 255 -16.43 18.99 -9.55
N PHE A 256 -15.49 19.93 -9.64
CA PHE A 256 -15.75 21.34 -9.99
C PHE A 256 -16.47 21.46 -11.34
N ASN A 257 -16.02 20.71 -12.35
CA ASN A 257 -16.68 20.70 -13.65
C ASN A 257 -18.09 20.10 -13.55
N ALA A 258 -18.24 18.95 -12.87
CA ALA A 258 -19.52 18.26 -12.75
C ALA A 258 -20.60 19.11 -12.05
N THR A 259 -20.22 19.91 -11.06
CA THR A 259 -21.13 20.80 -10.32
C THR A 259 -21.35 22.16 -11.01
N GLY A 260 -20.80 22.38 -12.20
CA GLY A 260 -20.87 23.69 -12.86
C GLY A 260 -20.19 24.80 -12.06
N GLY A 261 -19.17 24.46 -11.28
CA GLY A 261 -18.43 25.36 -10.41
C GLY A 261 -19.12 25.65 -9.07
N GLN A 262 -20.27 25.04 -8.79
CA GLN A 262 -21.04 25.20 -7.55
C GLN A 262 -20.63 24.15 -6.52
N THR A 263 -19.39 24.23 -6.04
CA THR A 263 -18.82 23.30 -5.04
C THR A 263 -17.94 24.05 -4.06
N ALA A 264 -17.92 23.61 -2.80
CA ALA A 264 -16.99 24.17 -1.81
C ALA A 264 -15.53 23.84 -2.14
N LEU A 265 -15.29 22.84 -3.00
CA LEU A 265 -13.95 22.52 -3.48
C LEU A 265 -13.28 23.70 -4.20
N ARG A 266 -14.04 24.64 -4.77
CA ARG A 266 -13.48 25.84 -5.40
C ARG A 266 -12.65 26.68 -4.42
N GLU A 267 -13.08 26.75 -3.16
CA GLU A 267 -12.40 27.51 -2.12
C GLU A 267 -11.36 26.66 -1.37
N ARG A 268 -11.62 25.35 -1.23
CA ARG A 268 -10.72 24.42 -0.55
C ARG A 268 -9.47 24.06 -1.38
N CYS A 269 -9.63 23.87 -2.69
CA CYS A 269 -8.55 23.47 -3.58
C CYS A 269 -7.68 24.68 -3.95
N GLN A 270 -6.68 24.97 -3.13
CA GLN A 270 -5.82 26.14 -3.28
C GLN A 270 -5.11 26.21 -4.65
N TYR A 271 -4.79 25.05 -5.24
CA TYR A 271 -4.05 24.94 -6.48
C TYR A 271 -4.92 24.60 -7.68
N LEU A 272 -6.25 24.51 -7.51
CA LEU A 272 -7.17 24.35 -8.63
C LEU A 272 -7.09 25.59 -9.53
N LEU A 273 -6.61 25.39 -10.76
CA LEU A 273 -6.54 26.48 -11.71
C LEU A 273 -7.94 26.77 -12.23
N VAL A 274 -8.47 27.97 -12.06
CA VAL A 274 -9.77 28.36 -12.67
C VAL A 274 -9.55 29.65 -13.43
N LYS A 275 -9.90 29.69 -14.72
CA LYS A 275 -9.80 30.96 -15.47
C LYS A 275 -10.85 31.95 -14.94
N PRO A 276 -10.57 33.27 -14.93
CA PRO A 276 -11.49 34.25 -14.38
C PRO A 276 -12.90 34.23 -15.00
N ASP A 277 -12.98 33.89 -16.28
CA ASP A 277 -14.18 33.80 -17.10
C ASP A 277 -14.70 32.35 -17.29
N GLU A 278 -14.10 31.38 -16.61
CA GLU A 278 -14.48 29.97 -16.72
C GLU A 278 -15.85 29.71 -16.10
N GLN A 279 -16.80 29.26 -16.93
CA GLN A 279 -18.09 28.74 -16.49
C GLN A 279 -18.23 27.31 -16.99
N PRO A 280 -17.83 26.31 -16.19
CA PRO A 280 -17.96 24.92 -16.60
C PRO A 280 -19.45 24.56 -16.74
N GLN A 281 -19.76 23.75 -17.74
CA GLN A 281 -21.10 23.24 -17.93
C GLN A 281 -21.39 22.16 -16.88
N ALA A 282 -22.42 22.40 -16.05
CA ALA A 282 -22.86 21.43 -15.06
C ALA A 282 -23.31 20.12 -15.73
N SER A 283 -22.96 19.00 -15.11
CA SER A 283 -23.45 17.69 -15.51
C SER A 283 -24.95 17.57 -15.17
N PRO A 284 -25.76 16.90 -16.01
CA PRO A 284 -27.19 16.70 -15.72
C PRO A 284 -27.43 15.78 -14.51
N ARG A 285 -26.45 14.91 -14.20
CA ARG A 285 -26.41 14.07 -13.00
C ARG A 285 -25.00 14.10 -12.45
N LEU A 286 -24.87 14.25 -11.12
CA LEU A 286 -23.60 14.04 -10.44
C LEU A 286 -23.34 12.54 -10.33
N ARG A 287 -22.07 12.14 -10.42
CA ARG A 287 -21.70 10.74 -10.16
C ARG A 287 -21.85 10.41 -8.69
N ASP A 288 -22.34 9.20 -8.42
CA ASP A 288 -22.33 8.67 -7.07
C ASP A 288 -20.87 8.55 -6.60
N PRO A 289 -20.51 9.15 -5.44
CA PRO A 289 -19.16 9.08 -4.93
C PRO A 289 -18.65 7.65 -4.74
N ARG A 290 -19.51 6.68 -4.40
CA ARG A 290 -19.12 5.27 -4.23
C ARG A 290 -18.68 4.63 -5.56
N ALA A 291 -19.02 5.25 -6.69
CA ALA A 291 -18.62 4.81 -8.01
C ALA A 291 -17.36 5.50 -8.56
N LEU A 292 -16.81 6.49 -7.84
CA LEU A 292 -15.62 7.26 -8.24
C LEU A 292 -14.33 6.61 -7.73
N LYS A 293 -13.43 6.23 -8.62
CA LYS A 293 -12.19 5.51 -8.30
C LYS A 293 -10.95 6.34 -8.61
N LEU A 294 -10.06 6.47 -7.63
CA LEU A 294 -8.75 7.10 -7.73
C LEU A 294 -7.66 6.06 -7.50
N LEU A 295 -6.67 6.01 -8.39
CA LEU A 295 -5.52 5.11 -8.28
C LEU A 295 -4.21 5.89 -8.14
N ASP A 296 -3.37 5.40 -7.23
CA ASP A 296 -1.93 5.68 -7.22
C ASP A 296 -1.15 4.38 -7.49
N PRO A 297 -0.64 4.15 -8.72
CA PRO A 297 0.03 2.91 -9.13
C PRO A 297 1.46 2.75 -8.59
N ALA A 298 1.99 3.74 -7.87
CA ALA A 298 3.30 3.72 -7.23
C ALA A 298 3.21 4.48 -5.89
N CYS A 299 2.35 3.98 -5.00
CA CYS A 299 1.78 4.81 -3.96
C CYS A 299 2.72 5.22 -2.84
N GLY A 300 3.81 4.50 -2.60
CA GLY A 300 4.67 4.73 -1.45
C GLY A 300 3.85 4.72 -0.16
N SER A 301 3.87 5.83 0.57
CA SER A 301 3.07 6.04 1.78
C SER A 301 1.72 6.76 1.54
N MET A 302 1.21 6.77 0.31
CA MET A 302 -0.13 7.23 -0.07
C MET A 302 -0.41 8.74 0.12
N HIS A 303 0.58 9.63 -0.08
CA HIS A 303 0.35 11.07 0.11
C HIS A 303 -0.78 11.63 -0.76
N PHE A 304 -0.87 11.19 -2.02
CA PHE A 304 -1.94 11.59 -2.92
C PHE A 304 -3.31 11.11 -2.43
N GLY A 305 -3.41 9.84 -2.02
CA GLY A 305 -4.64 9.29 -1.45
C GLY A 305 -5.06 10.00 -0.16
N LEU A 306 -4.12 10.35 0.73
CA LEU A 306 -4.43 11.06 1.97
C LEU A 306 -5.03 12.44 1.74
N TYR A 307 -4.55 13.19 0.75
CA TYR A 307 -5.16 14.47 0.40
C TYR A 307 -6.48 14.28 -0.37
N ALA A 308 -6.54 13.29 -1.27
CA ALA A 308 -7.78 12.95 -1.97
C ALA A 308 -8.91 12.54 -1.00
N PHE A 309 -8.57 11.89 0.12
CA PHE A 309 -9.54 11.52 1.16
C PHE A 309 -10.33 12.74 1.65
N ASP A 310 -9.64 13.85 1.90
CA ASP A 310 -10.27 15.09 2.36
C ASP A 310 -11.21 15.69 1.31
N LEU A 311 -10.85 15.57 0.03
CA LEU A 311 -11.69 16.01 -1.08
C LEU A 311 -12.91 15.10 -1.22
N PHE A 312 -12.73 13.79 -1.03
CA PHE A 312 -13.84 12.85 -1.02
C PHE A 312 -14.82 13.14 0.12
N LEU A 313 -14.38 13.51 1.33
CA LEU A 313 -15.30 13.90 2.41
C LEU A 313 -16.28 15.00 1.95
N GLN A 314 -15.77 16.01 1.23
CA GLN A 314 -16.59 17.08 0.66
C GLN A 314 -17.50 16.57 -0.47
N ILE A 315 -16.97 15.74 -1.38
CA ILE A 315 -17.73 15.15 -2.49
C ILE A 315 -18.92 14.31 -1.97
N TYR A 316 -18.69 13.47 -0.96
CA TYR A 316 -19.76 12.68 -0.32
C TYR A 316 -20.82 13.57 0.32
N GLN A 317 -20.41 14.66 0.97
CA GLN A 317 -21.35 15.62 1.54
C GLN A 317 -22.22 16.27 0.46
N GLU A 318 -21.62 16.74 -0.63
CA GLU A 318 -22.34 17.40 -1.73
C GLU A 318 -23.25 16.42 -2.50
N ALA A 319 -22.84 15.16 -2.65
CA ALA A 319 -23.68 14.13 -3.26
C ALA A 319 -24.94 13.83 -2.45
N TRP A 320 -24.85 13.81 -1.11
CA TRP A 320 -26.03 13.69 -0.25
C TRP A 320 -26.97 14.87 -0.46
N ASP A 321 -26.44 16.10 -0.43
CA ASP A 321 -27.25 17.30 -0.61
C ASP A 321 -27.91 17.34 -2.00
N TRP A 322 -27.22 16.88 -3.04
CA TRP A 322 -27.76 16.70 -4.38
C TRP A 322 -28.93 15.71 -4.40
N GLU A 323 -28.78 14.53 -3.81
CA GLU A 323 -29.83 13.51 -3.82
C GLU A 323 -31.05 13.94 -3.00
N GLN A 324 -30.86 14.66 -1.90
CA GLN A 324 -31.97 15.27 -1.16
C GLN A 324 -32.76 16.29 -1.99
N ALA A 325 -32.08 17.05 -2.85
CA ALA A 325 -32.72 18.06 -3.70
C ALA A 325 -33.41 17.48 -4.95
N HIS A 326 -32.86 16.41 -5.54
CA HIS A 326 -33.31 15.86 -6.82
C HIS A 326 -34.04 14.52 -6.71
N GLY A 327 -34.08 13.94 -5.51
CA GLY A 327 -34.74 12.68 -5.20
C GLY A 327 -33.84 11.44 -5.34
N PRO A 328 -34.29 10.30 -4.80
CA PRO A 328 -33.54 9.03 -4.82
C PRO A 328 -33.17 8.60 -6.24
N GLY A 329 -31.92 8.17 -6.45
CA GLY A 329 -31.45 7.68 -7.76
C GLY A 329 -31.14 8.78 -8.77
N SER A 330 -31.04 10.04 -8.31
CA SER A 330 -30.58 11.16 -9.12
C SER A 330 -29.06 11.16 -9.36
N LEU A 331 -28.29 10.41 -8.57
CA LEU A 331 -26.87 10.18 -8.77
C LEU A 331 -26.61 9.14 -9.87
N ASP A 332 -25.58 9.38 -10.67
CA ASP A 332 -25.14 8.51 -11.74
C ASP A 332 -24.24 7.38 -11.23
N VAL A 333 -24.70 6.14 -11.40
CA VAL A 333 -23.99 4.90 -11.09
C VAL A 333 -23.60 4.11 -12.35
N SER A 334 -23.73 4.71 -13.54
CA SER A 334 -23.52 4.02 -14.83
C SER A 334 -22.11 3.47 -15.03
N THR A 335 -21.13 3.95 -14.27
CA THR A 335 -19.76 3.44 -14.26
C THR A 335 -19.62 2.13 -13.48
N GLN A 336 -20.59 1.77 -12.66
CA GLN A 336 -20.64 0.53 -11.90
C GLN A 336 -22.06 -0.07 -11.85
N PRO A 337 -22.65 -0.42 -13.01
CA PRO A 337 -24.06 -0.84 -13.09
C PRO A 337 -24.34 -2.13 -12.31
N ASN A 338 -23.32 -2.98 -12.12
CA ASN A 338 -23.43 -4.26 -11.42
C ASN A 338 -23.17 -4.15 -9.91
N ALA A 339 -22.82 -2.97 -9.39
CA ALA A 339 -22.49 -2.80 -7.97
C ALA A 339 -23.71 -2.80 -7.04
N GLY A 340 -24.94 -2.81 -7.59
CA GLY A 340 -26.16 -2.89 -6.78
C GLY A 340 -26.35 -1.72 -5.81
N LEU A 341 -25.74 -0.56 -6.10
CA LEU A 341 -25.76 0.61 -5.22
C LEU A 341 -27.18 1.18 -5.12
N LEU A 342 -27.80 1.03 -3.95
CA LEU A 342 -29.06 1.70 -3.64
C LEU A 342 -28.81 3.21 -3.45
N PRO A 343 -29.81 4.07 -3.75
CA PRO A 343 -29.76 5.50 -3.42
C PRO A 343 -29.32 5.74 -1.98
N LEU A 344 -28.57 6.82 -1.73
CA LEU A 344 -28.03 7.14 -0.41
C LEU A 344 -29.15 7.30 0.63
N CYS A 345 -30.22 8.01 0.30
CA CYS A 345 -31.38 8.21 1.16
C CYS A 345 -32.23 6.95 1.41
N GLN A 346 -32.00 5.87 0.65
CA GLN A 346 -32.59 4.55 0.91
C GLN A 346 -31.65 3.65 1.71
N THR A 347 -30.34 3.90 1.62
CA THR A 347 -29.30 3.13 2.32
C THR A 347 -29.14 3.62 3.76
N TYR A 348 -29.28 4.92 4.00
CA TYR A 348 -29.08 5.56 5.30
C TYR A 348 -30.36 6.22 5.81
N ALA A 349 -30.64 6.02 7.10
CA ALA A 349 -31.83 6.58 7.75
C ALA A 349 -31.81 8.12 7.80
N ASP A 350 -30.63 8.71 7.99
CA ASP A 350 -30.43 10.15 8.09
C ASP A 350 -29.00 10.57 7.69
N ARG A 351 -28.77 11.89 7.67
CA ARG A 351 -27.48 12.49 7.29
C ARG A 351 -26.36 12.12 8.26
N ASP A 352 -26.65 11.94 9.54
CA ASP A 352 -25.63 11.65 10.56
C ASP A 352 -25.17 10.20 10.47
N ALA A 353 -26.08 9.27 10.17
CA ALA A 353 -25.76 7.89 9.83
C ALA A 353 -24.90 7.80 8.58
N TYR A 354 -25.26 8.53 7.53
CA TYR A 354 -24.45 8.61 6.31
C TYR A 354 -23.06 9.20 6.59
N ARG A 355 -22.97 10.38 7.21
CA ARG A 355 -21.70 11.06 7.52
C ARG A 355 -20.76 10.20 8.37
N ARG A 356 -21.32 9.45 9.32
CA ARG A 356 -20.54 8.50 10.13
C ARG A 356 -19.98 7.36 9.29
N ASP A 357 -20.63 6.97 8.20
CA ASP A 357 -20.18 5.87 7.34
C ASP A 357 -19.20 6.33 6.25
N VAL A 358 -19.26 7.60 5.84
CA VAL A 358 -18.43 8.16 4.75
C VAL A 358 -16.93 7.83 4.87
N PRO A 359 -16.25 8.01 6.02
CA PRO A 359 -14.81 7.69 6.10
C PRO A 359 -14.48 6.24 5.73
N ARG A 360 -15.34 5.29 6.11
CA ARG A 360 -15.23 3.87 5.71
C ARG A 360 -15.43 3.72 4.20
N LEU A 361 -16.48 4.33 3.65
CA LEU A 361 -16.77 4.28 2.21
C LEU A 361 -15.60 4.80 1.36
N ILE A 362 -14.90 5.83 1.82
CA ILE A 362 -13.74 6.39 1.10
C ILE A 362 -12.60 5.35 1.00
N VAL A 363 -12.31 4.65 2.08
CA VAL A 363 -11.27 3.60 2.10
C VAL A 363 -11.68 2.41 1.23
N GLU A 364 -12.96 2.03 1.27
CA GLU A 364 -13.47 0.82 0.61
C GLU A 364 -13.90 0.99 -0.85
N HIS A 365 -14.17 2.21 -1.31
CA HIS A 365 -14.69 2.42 -2.67
C HIS A 365 -13.84 3.34 -3.54
N ASN A 366 -13.06 4.25 -2.94
CA ASN A 366 -12.50 5.38 -3.67
C ASN A 366 -11.00 5.32 -3.91
N ILE A 367 -10.20 4.95 -2.90
CA ILE A 367 -8.74 5.11 -2.96
C ILE A 367 -8.06 3.77 -3.16
N TYR A 368 -7.35 3.64 -4.28
CA TYR A 368 -6.62 2.46 -4.71
C TYR A 368 -5.12 2.78 -4.76
N GLY A 369 -4.31 1.81 -4.37
CA GLY A 369 -2.86 1.95 -4.35
C GLY A 369 -2.15 0.68 -4.74
N VAL A 370 -1.04 0.80 -5.46
CA VAL A 370 -0.12 -0.30 -5.70
C VAL A 370 1.29 0.13 -5.37
N ASP A 371 2.04 -0.74 -4.69
CA ASP A 371 3.48 -0.59 -4.53
C ASP A 371 4.17 -1.95 -4.65
N ILE A 372 5.38 -1.94 -5.21
CA ILE A 372 6.22 -3.14 -5.32
C ILE A 372 6.95 -3.45 -4.01
N ASP A 373 7.04 -2.50 -3.08
CA ASP A 373 7.49 -2.74 -1.72
C ASP A 373 6.28 -3.03 -0.81
N PRO A 374 6.14 -4.27 -0.29
CA PRO A 374 5.03 -4.62 0.59
C PRO A 374 4.98 -3.76 1.86
N ARG A 375 6.14 -3.26 2.31
CA ARG A 375 6.22 -2.35 3.47
C ARG A 375 5.60 -1.00 3.14
N ALA A 376 5.79 -0.48 1.93
CA ALA A 376 5.13 0.76 1.52
C ALA A 376 3.61 0.61 1.53
N ALA A 377 3.09 -0.49 0.94
CA ALA A 377 1.66 -0.78 0.92
C ALA A 377 1.06 -0.93 2.33
N GLN A 378 1.80 -1.54 3.26
CA GLN A 378 1.42 -1.63 4.67
C GLN A 378 1.30 -0.24 5.31
N ILE A 379 2.28 0.65 5.09
CA ILE A 379 2.27 2.01 5.63
C ILE A 379 1.18 2.87 5.00
N ALA A 380 0.96 2.75 3.69
CA ALA A 380 -0.14 3.38 2.98
C ALA A 380 -1.52 2.97 3.55
N SER A 381 -1.71 1.67 3.82
CA SER A 381 -2.94 1.16 4.43
C SER A 381 -3.18 1.74 5.84
N LEU A 382 -2.14 1.73 6.68
CA LEU A 382 -2.19 2.35 8.01
C LEU A 382 -2.51 3.85 7.92
N ALA A 383 -1.88 4.57 7.00
CA ALA A 383 -2.08 6.02 6.87
C ALA A 383 -3.52 6.36 6.48
N LEU A 384 -4.12 5.61 5.54
CA LEU A 384 -5.53 5.77 5.18
C LEU A 384 -6.47 5.43 6.35
N TRP A 385 -6.20 4.35 7.08
CA TRP A 385 -6.97 4.01 8.28
C TRP A 385 -6.88 5.13 9.34
N LEU A 386 -5.68 5.64 9.63
CA LEU A 386 -5.48 6.76 10.56
C LEU A 386 -6.18 8.04 10.10
N ARG A 387 -6.29 8.26 8.78
CA ARG A 387 -7.05 9.38 8.20
C ARG A 387 -8.55 9.22 8.44
N ALA A 388 -9.10 8.02 8.24
CA ALA A 388 -10.51 7.73 8.56
C ALA A 388 -10.81 7.92 10.05
N GLN A 389 -9.93 7.40 10.92
CA GLN A 389 -10.02 7.57 12.37
C GLN A 389 -10.01 9.03 12.81
N ARG A 390 -9.15 9.85 12.18
CA ARG A 390 -9.13 11.29 12.41
C ARG A 390 -10.43 11.97 11.97
N ALA A 391 -10.97 11.63 10.81
CA ALA A 391 -12.24 12.19 10.33
C ALA A 391 -13.40 11.92 11.30
N TRP A 392 -13.45 10.71 11.87
CA TRP A 392 -14.41 10.38 12.95
C TRP A 392 -14.16 11.16 14.24
N HIS A 393 -12.89 11.30 14.65
CA HIS A 393 -12.55 12.10 15.82
C HIS A 393 -12.96 13.57 15.66
N ASP A 394 -12.63 14.20 14.54
CA ASP A 394 -12.91 15.60 14.24
C ASP A 394 -14.43 15.89 14.19
N THR A 395 -15.25 14.88 13.87
CA THR A 395 -16.72 14.95 13.87
C THR A 395 -17.36 14.50 15.19
N GLY A 396 -16.57 14.15 16.21
CA GLY A 396 -17.06 13.76 17.53
C GLY A 396 -17.61 12.34 17.62
N VAL A 397 -17.36 11.49 16.62
CA VAL A 397 -17.77 10.08 16.63
C VAL A 397 -16.88 9.27 17.60
N LYS A 398 -17.51 8.73 18.64
CA LYS A 398 -16.85 7.89 19.64
C LYS A 398 -16.34 6.59 19.03
N ALA A 399 -15.22 6.06 19.54
CA ALA A 399 -14.59 4.84 19.03
C ALA A 399 -15.58 3.67 18.90
N GLN A 400 -16.44 3.43 19.89
CA GLN A 400 -17.41 2.32 19.87
C GLN A 400 -18.53 2.47 18.84
N GLN A 401 -18.67 3.64 18.22
CA GLN A 401 -19.68 3.94 17.21
C GLN A 401 -19.10 3.99 15.80
N ARG A 402 -17.77 3.87 15.67
CA ARG A 402 -17.09 3.89 14.38
C ARG A 402 -17.38 2.57 13.67
N PRO A 403 -17.79 2.59 12.39
CA PRO A 403 -17.88 1.38 11.59
C PRO A 403 -16.53 0.68 11.48
N ASP A 404 -16.55 -0.65 11.40
CA ASP A 404 -15.38 -1.45 11.05
C ASP A 404 -14.91 -1.05 9.65
N VAL A 405 -13.60 -0.81 9.49
CA VAL A 405 -13.05 -0.47 8.17
C VAL A 405 -12.69 -1.77 7.47
N GLY A 406 -13.39 -2.07 6.38
CA GLY A 406 -13.05 -3.21 5.54
C GLY A 406 -11.64 -3.09 4.95
N ARG A 407 -11.18 -4.19 4.35
CA ARG A 407 -9.86 -4.23 3.71
C ARG A 407 -9.84 -3.26 2.51
N GLY A 408 -9.11 -2.15 2.64
CA GLY A 408 -8.98 -1.14 1.58
C GLY A 408 -8.25 -1.65 0.34
N HIS A 409 -8.07 -0.79 -0.67
CA HIS A 409 -7.55 -1.17 -1.99
C HIS A 409 -6.07 -0.84 -2.22
N VAL A 410 -5.29 -0.81 -1.15
CA VAL A 410 -3.83 -0.79 -1.25
C VAL A 410 -3.33 -2.23 -1.36
N VAL A 411 -2.66 -2.54 -2.46
CA VAL A 411 -2.24 -3.90 -2.81
C VAL A 411 -0.72 -3.93 -3.03
N PRO A 412 0.02 -4.78 -2.30
CA PRO A 412 1.43 -5.00 -2.59
C PRO A 412 1.60 -5.92 -3.79
N ALA A 413 2.49 -5.56 -4.73
CA ALA A 413 2.86 -6.43 -5.83
C ALA A 413 3.88 -7.47 -5.35
N VAL A 414 3.41 -8.51 -4.66
CA VAL A 414 4.22 -9.61 -4.12
C VAL A 414 4.44 -10.73 -5.12
N ALA A 415 5.41 -11.61 -4.84
CA ALA A 415 5.65 -12.77 -5.69
C ALA A 415 4.51 -13.76 -5.52
N PRO A 416 4.07 -14.45 -6.60
CA PRO A 416 3.23 -15.61 -6.43
C PRO A 416 3.98 -16.68 -5.63
N PRO A 417 3.26 -17.57 -4.92
CA PRO A 417 3.91 -18.62 -4.14
C PRO A 417 4.80 -19.52 -5.00
N ALA A 418 6.02 -19.80 -4.54
CA ALA A 418 7.01 -20.56 -5.28
C ALA A 418 6.99 -22.06 -4.93
N GLU A 419 6.47 -22.41 -3.76
CA GLU A 419 6.54 -23.71 -3.11
C GLU A 419 5.78 -24.76 -3.94
N ARG A 420 6.52 -25.63 -4.62
CA ARG A 420 5.94 -26.63 -5.53
C ARG A 420 5.06 -27.64 -4.80
N GLU A 421 5.47 -28.11 -3.63
CA GLU A 421 4.72 -29.11 -2.87
C GLU A 421 3.37 -28.55 -2.38
N LEU A 422 3.37 -27.31 -1.88
CA LEU A 422 2.13 -26.65 -1.44
C LEU A 422 1.19 -26.35 -2.61
N ARG A 423 1.75 -25.98 -3.77
CA ARG A 423 0.98 -25.85 -5.01
C ARG A 423 0.32 -27.15 -5.43
N GLU A 424 1.06 -28.26 -5.40
CA GLU A 424 0.54 -29.59 -5.72
C GLU A 424 -0.53 -30.04 -4.71
N GLN A 425 -0.33 -29.77 -3.40
CA GLN A 425 -1.30 -30.07 -2.35
C GLN A 425 -2.59 -29.25 -2.50
N PHE A 426 -2.47 -27.94 -2.70
CA PHE A 426 -3.61 -27.04 -2.90
C PHE A 426 -4.39 -27.42 -4.17
N SER A 427 -3.67 -27.66 -5.27
CA SER A 427 -4.27 -28.07 -6.54
C SER A 427 -4.99 -29.41 -6.46
N ALA A 428 -4.57 -30.32 -5.58
CA ALA A 428 -5.23 -31.61 -5.37
C ALA A 428 -6.62 -31.47 -4.71
N ASN A 429 -6.85 -30.37 -3.99
CA ASN A 429 -8.14 -30.06 -3.35
C ASN A 429 -9.09 -29.26 -4.27
N LEU A 430 -8.64 -28.86 -5.46
CA LEU A 430 -9.42 -28.13 -6.44
C LEU A 430 -9.99 -29.05 -7.52
N ASP A 431 -11.09 -28.62 -8.14
CA ASP A 431 -11.58 -29.23 -9.37
C ASP A 431 -10.52 -29.13 -10.49
N GLN A 432 -10.48 -30.10 -11.39
CA GLN A 432 -9.44 -30.22 -12.43
C GLN A 432 -9.26 -28.92 -13.24
N ARG A 433 -10.34 -28.21 -13.55
CA ARG A 433 -10.29 -26.94 -14.30
C ARG A 433 -9.75 -25.80 -13.45
N ASP A 434 -10.23 -25.68 -12.21
CA ASP A 434 -9.82 -24.64 -11.27
C ASP A 434 -8.32 -24.81 -10.90
N ALA A 435 -7.83 -26.04 -10.74
CA ALA A 435 -6.41 -26.35 -10.56
C ALA A 435 -5.54 -25.90 -11.74
N VAL A 436 -5.97 -26.19 -12.97
CA VAL A 436 -5.25 -25.78 -14.18
C VAL A 436 -5.26 -24.25 -14.34
N LEU A 437 -6.38 -23.60 -14.04
CA LEU A 437 -6.49 -22.15 -14.05
C LEU A 437 -5.55 -21.52 -13.02
N PHE A 438 -5.54 -22.05 -11.79
CA PHE A 438 -4.71 -21.56 -10.70
C PHE A 438 -3.22 -21.61 -11.07
N GLU A 439 -2.71 -22.77 -11.50
CA GLU A 439 -1.30 -22.91 -11.91
C GLU A 439 -0.91 -21.96 -13.04
N LYS A 440 -1.75 -21.86 -14.06
CA LYS A 440 -1.50 -20.93 -15.17
C LYS A 440 -1.55 -19.47 -14.74
N THR A 441 -2.41 -19.12 -13.79
CA THR A 441 -2.51 -17.76 -13.24
C THR A 441 -1.25 -17.41 -12.46
N LEU A 442 -0.75 -18.32 -11.62
CA LEU A 442 0.52 -18.11 -10.91
C LEU A 442 1.70 -17.92 -11.88
N GLN A 443 1.70 -18.62 -13.01
CA GLN A 443 2.72 -18.44 -14.05
C GLN A 443 2.66 -17.03 -14.67
N LEU A 444 1.46 -16.50 -14.92
CA LEU A 444 1.28 -15.12 -15.41
C LEU A 444 1.80 -14.11 -14.39
N LEU A 445 1.61 -14.37 -13.09
CA LEU A 445 2.00 -13.47 -12.00
C LEU A 445 3.50 -13.52 -11.66
N LYS A 446 4.31 -14.39 -12.30
CA LYS A 446 5.73 -14.54 -11.94
C LYS A 446 6.54 -13.24 -12.01
N GLY A 447 6.20 -12.34 -12.94
CA GLY A 447 6.87 -11.04 -13.10
C GLY A 447 6.38 -9.94 -12.15
N LEU A 448 5.41 -10.23 -11.29
CA LEU A 448 4.68 -9.23 -10.51
C LEU A 448 5.55 -8.42 -9.53
N PRO A 449 6.48 -9.02 -8.76
CA PRO A 449 7.40 -8.28 -7.88
C PRO A 449 8.25 -7.23 -8.59
N GLU A 450 8.40 -7.38 -9.90
CA GLU A 450 9.27 -6.52 -10.69
C GLU A 450 8.53 -5.47 -11.49
N LEU A 451 7.34 -5.81 -11.95
CA LEU A 451 6.59 -5.01 -12.90
C LEU A 451 5.39 -4.31 -12.24
N GLY A 452 4.89 -4.82 -11.12
CA GLY A 452 3.65 -4.32 -10.52
C GLY A 452 2.52 -4.24 -11.54
N VAL A 453 1.88 -3.08 -11.64
CA VAL A 453 0.80 -2.82 -12.61
C VAL A 453 1.25 -2.89 -14.08
N LEU A 454 2.55 -2.89 -14.37
CA LEU A 454 3.09 -2.93 -15.74
C LEU A 454 3.01 -4.33 -16.38
N LEU A 455 2.75 -5.37 -15.60
CA LEU A 455 2.70 -6.76 -16.09
C LEU A 455 1.51 -7.03 -17.04
N GLN A 456 0.48 -6.18 -17.04
CA GLN A 456 -0.72 -6.26 -17.90
C GLN A 456 -1.46 -7.62 -17.82
N VAL A 457 -1.48 -8.25 -16.64
CA VAL A 457 -2.05 -9.60 -16.42
C VAL A 457 -3.51 -9.69 -16.88
N GLU A 458 -4.26 -8.60 -16.72
CA GLU A 458 -5.67 -8.53 -17.10
C GLU A 458 -5.93 -8.73 -18.60
N ARG A 459 -4.91 -8.55 -19.46
CA ARG A 459 -5.03 -8.76 -20.92
C ARG A 459 -4.96 -10.22 -21.30
N ASP A 460 -4.12 -10.99 -20.61
CA ASP A 460 -3.87 -12.39 -20.93
C ASP A 460 -4.91 -13.31 -20.27
N LEU A 461 -5.49 -12.86 -19.15
CA LEU A 461 -6.41 -13.64 -18.34
C LEU A 461 -7.67 -14.12 -19.09
N PRO A 462 -8.40 -13.31 -19.88
CA PRO A 462 -9.56 -13.80 -20.64
C PRO A 462 -9.19 -14.93 -21.61
N SER A 463 -8.04 -14.83 -22.27
CA SER A 463 -7.56 -15.87 -23.17
C SER A 463 -7.25 -17.16 -22.42
N LEU A 464 -6.74 -17.05 -21.19
CA LEU A 464 -6.44 -18.17 -20.32
C LEU A 464 -7.72 -18.90 -19.88
N ILE A 465 -8.73 -18.14 -19.48
CA ILE A 465 -10.01 -18.68 -19.02
C ILE A 465 -10.72 -19.41 -20.17
N ARG A 466 -10.71 -18.84 -21.39
CA ARG A 466 -11.22 -19.52 -22.58
C ARG A 466 -10.53 -20.86 -22.82
N GLN A 467 -9.19 -20.91 -22.69
CA GLN A 467 -8.44 -22.16 -22.85
C GLN A 467 -8.85 -23.22 -21.85
N VAL A 468 -9.21 -22.84 -20.61
CA VAL A 468 -9.53 -23.77 -19.53
C VAL A 468 -10.99 -24.21 -19.52
N TYR A 469 -11.95 -23.28 -19.70
CA TYR A 469 -13.38 -23.57 -19.50
C TYR A 469 -14.17 -23.77 -20.79
N VAL A 470 -13.78 -23.14 -21.90
CA VAL A 470 -14.59 -23.09 -23.13
C VAL A 470 -14.00 -23.95 -24.25
N GLY A 471 -12.68 -24.12 -24.29
CA GLY A 471 -11.96 -24.78 -25.40
C GLY A 471 -11.69 -23.82 -26.57
N ALA A 472 -10.98 -24.31 -27.61
CA ALA A 472 -10.47 -23.49 -28.73
C ALA A 472 -11.54 -23.06 -29.76
N GLY A 473 -12.77 -22.76 -29.33
CA GLY A 473 -13.89 -22.31 -30.17
C GLY A 473 -14.03 -20.79 -30.20
N THR A 474 -14.38 -20.22 -31.36
CA THR A 474 -14.40 -18.78 -31.64
C THR A 474 -15.53 -18.02 -30.92
N GLY A 475 -15.18 -17.26 -29.87
CA GLY A 475 -15.20 -15.78 -29.90
C GLY A 475 -16.51 -14.99 -29.94
N LEU A 476 -17.59 -15.41 -29.27
CA LEU A 476 -18.86 -14.64 -29.25
C LEU A 476 -19.45 -14.30 -27.87
N PHE A 477 -18.81 -14.67 -26.74
CA PHE A 477 -19.43 -14.54 -25.41
C PHE A 477 -18.52 -13.93 -24.32
N ALA A 478 -18.08 -12.68 -24.50
CA ALA A 478 -17.28 -11.96 -23.48
C ALA A 478 -17.99 -11.85 -22.10
N ALA A 479 -19.33 -11.76 -22.09
CA ALA A 479 -20.10 -11.69 -20.85
C ALA A 479 -20.13 -13.04 -20.09
N GLU A 480 -20.36 -14.16 -20.80
CA GLU A 480 -20.34 -15.49 -20.18
C GLU A 480 -18.94 -15.89 -19.70
N GLU A 481 -17.90 -15.40 -20.38
CA GLU A 481 -16.50 -15.58 -19.96
C GLU A 481 -16.18 -14.84 -18.66
N GLN A 482 -16.70 -13.62 -18.52
CA GLN A 482 -16.50 -12.80 -17.33
C GLN A 482 -17.25 -13.37 -16.13
N GLU A 483 -18.48 -13.86 -16.33
CA GLU A 483 -19.23 -14.58 -15.29
C GLU A 483 -18.54 -15.90 -14.89
N SER A 484 -18.02 -16.65 -15.87
CA SER A 484 -17.26 -17.88 -15.60
C SER A 484 -15.99 -17.62 -14.79
N TRP A 485 -15.29 -16.52 -15.08
CA TRP A 485 -14.15 -16.07 -14.28
C TRP A 485 -14.56 -15.71 -12.86
N GLU A 486 -15.56 -14.84 -12.69
CA GLU A 486 -15.99 -14.35 -11.38
C GLU A 486 -16.39 -15.52 -10.46
N GLN A 487 -17.05 -16.54 -11.03
CA GLN A 487 -17.35 -17.77 -10.31
C GLN A 487 -16.09 -18.60 -9.99
N ALA A 488 -15.18 -18.79 -10.95
CA ALA A 488 -13.94 -19.53 -10.72
C ALA A 488 -13.04 -18.83 -9.69
N GLU A 489 -12.93 -17.52 -9.78
CA GLU A 489 -12.20 -16.67 -8.86
C GLU A 489 -12.81 -16.72 -7.46
N SER A 490 -14.14 -16.61 -7.35
CA SER A 490 -14.83 -16.76 -6.07
C SER A 490 -14.52 -18.11 -5.42
N ARG A 491 -14.56 -19.21 -6.19
CA ARG A 491 -14.18 -20.54 -5.69
C ARG A 491 -12.71 -20.61 -5.27
N LEU A 492 -11.79 -20.06 -6.07
CA LEU A 492 -10.36 -20.02 -5.73
C LEU A 492 -10.08 -19.21 -4.47
N ARG A 493 -10.74 -18.06 -4.30
CA ARG A 493 -10.62 -17.22 -3.10
C ARG A 493 -11.13 -17.95 -1.86
N THR A 494 -12.28 -18.60 -1.95
CA THR A 494 -12.81 -19.42 -0.87
C THR A 494 -11.86 -20.57 -0.53
N ALA A 495 -11.38 -21.30 -1.53
CA ALA A 495 -10.44 -22.40 -1.32
C ALA A 495 -9.11 -21.94 -0.69
N LEU A 496 -8.56 -20.80 -1.13
CA LEU A 496 -7.34 -20.23 -0.53
C LEU A 496 -7.58 -19.78 0.92
N ALA A 497 -8.73 -19.18 1.20
CA ALA A 497 -9.09 -18.76 2.56
C ALA A 497 -9.28 -19.98 3.49
N GLU A 498 -9.94 -21.04 3.01
CA GLU A 498 -10.09 -22.30 3.74
C GLU A 498 -8.72 -22.96 3.97
N PHE A 499 -7.88 -23.02 2.94
CA PHE A 499 -6.52 -23.55 3.04
C PHE A 499 -5.67 -22.79 4.09
N ALA A 500 -5.81 -21.46 4.18
CA ALA A 500 -5.13 -20.67 5.21
C ALA A 500 -5.63 -20.95 6.64
N GLN A 501 -6.92 -21.28 6.78
CA GLN A 501 -7.59 -21.46 8.07
C GLN A 501 -7.56 -22.91 8.59
N GLU A 502 -7.19 -23.89 7.77
CA GLU A 502 -7.12 -25.29 8.21
C GLU A 502 -6.18 -25.45 9.41
N ALA A 503 -6.67 -26.11 10.47
CA ALA A 503 -5.94 -26.28 11.74
C ALA A 503 -4.62 -27.07 11.63
N LYS A 504 -4.36 -27.70 10.47
CA LYS A 504 -3.11 -28.41 10.13
C LYS A 504 -2.24 -27.62 9.16
N CYS A 505 -2.67 -26.44 8.70
CA CYS A 505 -1.94 -25.66 7.73
C CYS A 505 -0.59 -25.25 8.35
N THR A 506 0.48 -25.76 7.75
CA THR A 506 1.83 -25.30 8.06
C THR A 506 1.91 -23.81 7.79
N TYR A 507 2.80 -23.11 8.47
CA TYR A 507 3.02 -21.70 8.22
C TYR A 507 3.35 -21.37 6.76
N GLN A 508 4.14 -22.22 6.10
CA GLN A 508 4.40 -22.09 4.67
C GLN A 508 3.09 -22.12 3.85
N GLY A 509 2.10 -22.91 4.28
CA GLY A 509 0.76 -22.92 3.70
C GLY A 509 -0.04 -21.63 3.93
N GLN A 510 0.11 -20.98 5.09
CA GLN A 510 -0.53 -19.68 5.36
C GLN A 510 0.08 -18.56 4.50
N LEU A 511 1.42 -18.52 4.42
CA LEU A 511 2.12 -17.57 3.55
C LEU A 511 1.76 -17.79 2.08
N PHE A 512 1.75 -19.06 1.65
CA PHE A 512 1.28 -19.46 0.32
C PHE A 512 -0.12 -18.91 0.01
N ALA A 513 -1.08 -19.08 0.91
CA ALA A 513 -2.43 -18.60 0.70
C ALA A 513 -2.49 -17.07 0.65
N GLN A 514 -1.76 -16.39 1.53
CA GLN A 514 -1.72 -14.94 1.59
C GLN A 514 -1.12 -14.34 0.31
N ASP A 515 0.02 -14.85 -0.15
CA ASP A 515 0.70 -14.39 -1.37
C ASP A 515 -0.18 -14.63 -2.62
N ALA A 516 -0.87 -15.78 -2.69
CA ALA A 516 -1.83 -16.05 -3.75
C ALA A 516 -3.01 -15.07 -3.73
N LEU A 517 -3.58 -14.79 -2.55
CA LEU A 517 -4.69 -13.85 -2.41
C LEU A 517 -4.30 -12.42 -2.80
N GLU A 518 -3.08 -11.97 -2.46
CA GLU A 518 -2.58 -10.66 -2.89
C GLU A 518 -2.38 -10.60 -4.41
N GLY A 519 -1.88 -11.68 -5.01
CA GLY A 519 -1.79 -11.81 -6.47
C GLY A 519 -3.15 -11.65 -7.16
N LEU A 520 -4.20 -12.31 -6.64
CA LEU A 520 -5.57 -12.17 -7.15
C LEU A 520 -6.13 -10.75 -6.96
N ARG A 521 -5.87 -10.11 -5.80
CA ARG A 521 -6.30 -8.72 -5.55
C ARG A 521 -5.69 -7.73 -6.54
N LEU A 522 -4.45 -7.96 -6.96
CA LEU A 522 -3.83 -7.07 -7.95
C LEU A 522 -4.44 -7.28 -9.35
N ILE A 523 -4.83 -8.50 -9.69
CA ILE A 523 -5.58 -8.78 -10.92
C ILE A 523 -6.90 -8.00 -10.92
N ASP A 524 -7.66 -8.03 -9.82
CA ASP A 524 -8.90 -7.25 -9.70
C ASP A 524 -8.64 -5.76 -9.91
N LEU A 525 -7.65 -5.22 -9.21
CA LEU A 525 -7.28 -3.81 -9.34
C LEU A 525 -6.91 -3.44 -10.78
N CYS A 526 -6.18 -4.30 -11.50
CA CYS A 526 -5.81 -4.05 -12.89
C CYS A 526 -6.98 -4.20 -13.88
N ARG A 527 -8.06 -4.89 -13.49
CA ARG A 527 -9.31 -4.99 -14.27
C ARG A 527 -10.24 -3.80 -14.02
N GLU A 528 -10.03 -3.07 -12.93
CA GLU A 528 -10.79 -1.88 -12.64
C GLU A 528 -10.49 -0.75 -13.61
N VAL A 529 -11.48 0.12 -13.79
CA VAL A 529 -11.37 1.32 -14.61
C VAL A 529 -11.51 2.54 -13.73
N PHE A 530 -10.51 3.42 -13.80
CA PHE A 530 -10.37 4.55 -12.88
C PHE A 530 -10.86 5.88 -13.48
N ASP A 531 -11.33 6.76 -12.61
CA ASP A 531 -11.70 8.14 -12.94
C ASP A 531 -10.48 9.07 -12.90
N VAL A 532 -9.62 8.84 -11.92
CA VAL A 532 -8.44 9.64 -11.62
C VAL A 532 -7.25 8.73 -11.37
N VAL A 533 -6.11 9.06 -11.97
CA VAL A 533 -4.82 8.49 -11.59
C VAL A 533 -3.91 9.62 -11.16
N VAL A 534 -3.29 9.51 -9.99
CA VAL A 534 -2.31 10.50 -9.49
C VAL A 534 -1.06 9.77 -9.06
N MET A 535 0.10 10.23 -9.51
CA MET A 535 1.34 9.50 -9.25
C MET A 535 2.62 10.34 -9.28
N ASN A 536 3.60 9.82 -8.56
CA ASN A 536 5.02 10.11 -8.71
C ASN A 536 5.71 8.82 -9.18
N PRO A 537 5.70 8.52 -10.50
CA PRO A 537 6.24 7.26 -11.00
C PRO A 537 7.76 7.21 -10.82
N PRO A 538 8.35 6.01 -10.67
CA PRO A 538 9.81 5.87 -10.65
C PRO A 538 10.43 6.38 -11.96
N PHE A 539 11.60 7.01 -11.85
CA PHE A 539 12.31 7.61 -12.97
C PHE A 539 13.50 6.75 -13.44
N GLY A 540 13.81 6.87 -14.73
CA GLY A 540 15.09 6.45 -15.29
C GLY A 540 15.05 5.13 -16.06
N ALA A 541 16.23 4.55 -16.20
CA ALA A 541 16.43 3.35 -17.02
C ALA A 541 15.69 2.14 -16.48
N LEU A 542 15.14 1.34 -17.41
CA LEU A 542 14.52 0.06 -17.10
C LEU A 542 15.52 -0.89 -16.42
N ALA A 543 15.06 -1.67 -15.44
CA ALA A 543 15.87 -2.69 -14.80
C ALA A 543 16.31 -3.75 -15.83
N PHE A 544 17.52 -4.28 -15.67
CA PHE A 544 18.14 -5.16 -16.67
C PHE A 544 17.27 -6.39 -16.98
N ASN A 545 16.66 -6.99 -15.96
CA ASN A 545 15.84 -8.18 -16.03
C ASN A 545 14.44 -7.97 -16.65
N THR A 546 13.88 -6.77 -16.59
CA THR A 546 12.54 -6.45 -17.13
C THR A 546 12.58 -5.70 -18.46
N LYS A 547 13.74 -5.19 -18.86
CA LYS A 547 13.91 -4.29 -20.02
C LYS A 547 13.32 -4.84 -21.32
N ASP A 548 13.60 -6.11 -21.65
CA ASP A 548 13.14 -6.70 -22.91
C ASP A 548 11.64 -6.92 -22.95
N GLN A 549 11.04 -7.34 -21.83
CA GLN A 549 9.60 -7.50 -21.70
C GLN A 549 8.89 -6.15 -21.81
N LEU A 550 9.34 -5.14 -21.04
CA LEU A 550 8.79 -3.80 -21.06
C LEU A 550 8.93 -3.12 -22.43
N SER A 551 10.07 -3.32 -23.11
CA SER A 551 10.30 -2.74 -24.44
C SER A 551 9.39 -3.33 -25.51
N LYS A 552 8.96 -4.58 -25.36
CA LYS A 552 7.98 -5.24 -26.24
C LYS A 552 6.55 -4.82 -25.92
N ALA A 553 6.20 -4.73 -24.64
CA ALA A 553 4.86 -4.34 -24.19
C ALA A 553 4.56 -2.86 -24.47
N TYR A 554 5.54 -1.97 -24.31
CA TYR A 554 5.39 -0.52 -24.44
C TYR A 554 6.37 0.08 -25.46
N PRO A 555 6.26 -0.28 -26.76
CA PRO A 555 7.24 0.12 -27.78
C PRO A 555 7.32 1.64 -28.00
N ARG A 556 6.26 2.38 -27.65
CA ARG A 556 6.13 3.84 -27.78
C ARG A 556 6.77 4.61 -26.63
N SER A 557 6.95 3.96 -25.48
CA SER A 557 7.37 4.59 -24.22
C SER A 557 8.62 3.96 -23.60
N LYS A 558 9.19 2.92 -24.22
CA LYS A 558 10.33 2.11 -23.73
C LYS A 558 11.62 2.86 -23.36
N ASN A 559 11.69 4.17 -23.61
CA ASN A 559 12.90 4.96 -23.40
C ASN A 559 13.13 5.28 -21.92
N ASP A 560 12.07 5.31 -21.10
CA ASP A 560 12.15 5.59 -19.67
C ASP A 560 10.95 4.97 -18.94
N LEU A 561 11.18 4.52 -17.71
CA LEU A 561 10.13 3.92 -16.90
C LEU A 561 8.97 4.89 -16.62
N LEU A 562 9.26 6.18 -16.44
CA LEU A 562 8.21 7.19 -16.22
C LEU A 562 7.23 7.26 -17.39
N ALA A 563 7.73 7.11 -18.62
CA ALA A 563 6.89 7.20 -19.82
C ALA A 563 5.98 5.98 -19.95
N ILE A 564 6.51 4.79 -19.61
CA ILE A 564 5.74 3.54 -19.54
C ILE A 564 4.64 3.66 -18.48
N MET A 565 4.95 4.17 -17.28
CA MET A 565 3.97 4.33 -16.21
C MET A 565 2.83 5.28 -16.63
N VAL A 566 3.15 6.39 -17.31
CA VAL A 566 2.13 7.32 -17.84
C VAL A 566 1.26 6.66 -18.91
N GLU A 567 1.86 5.92 -19.86
CA GLU A 567 1.09 5.15 -20.86
C GLU A 567 0.17 4.14 -20.17
N ARG A 568 0.70 3.36 -19.22
CA ARG A 568 -0.08 2.36 -18.48
C ARG A 568 -1.22 2.98 -17.68
N ALA A 569 -0.98 4.09 -17.00
CA ALA A 569 -2.03 4.78 -16.26
C ALA A 569 -3.15 5.31 -17.17
N LEU A 570 -2.81 5.77 -18.38
CA LEU A 570 -3.82 6.11 -19.39
C LEU A 570 -4.62 4.89 -19.84
N GLU A 571 -4.03 3.69 -19.91
CA GLU A 571 -4.79 2.46 -20.20
C GLU A 571 -5.82 2.14 -19.10
N LEU A 572 -5.46 2.33 -17.83
CA LEU A 572 -6.31 2.07 -16.67
C LEU A 572 -7.38 3.14 -16.42
N LEU A 573 -7.25 4.31 -17.04
CA LEU A 573 -8.26 5.38 -16.97
C LEU A 573 -9.42 5.11 -17.93
N ARG A 574 -10.64 5.52 -17.56
CA ARG A 574 -11.71 5.66 -18.55
C ARG A 574 -11.52 6.90 -19.43
N VAL A 575 -12.20 6.93 -20.57
CA VAL A 575 -12.33 8.14 -21.39
C VAL A 575 -12.94 9.29 -20.57
N GLY A 576 -12.36 10.48 -20.68
CA GLY A 576 -12.67 11.65 -19.85
C GLY A 576 -12.11 11.59 -18.43
N GLY A 577 -11.43 10.51 -18.05
CA GLY A 577 -10.64 10.43 -16.82
C GLY A 577 -9.38 11.29 -16.89
N ARG A 578 -8.82 11.63 -15.73
CA ARG A 578 -7.64 12.52 -15.63
C ARG A 578 -6.47 11.80 -14.96
N ILE A 579 -5.29 12.00 -15.53
CA ILE A 579 -4.02 11.62 -14.93
C ILE A 579 -3.30 12.86 -14.44
N GLY A 580 -2.85 12.89 -13.19
CA GLY A 580 -1.91 13.85 -12.64
C GLY A 580 -0.57 13.18 -12.37
N ALA A 581 0.51 13.66 -12.97
CA ALA A 581 1.83 13.05 -12.80
C ALA A 581 2.89 14.10 -12.49
N VAL A 582 3.82 13.77 -11.60
CA VAL A 582 5.08 14.48 -11.43
C VAL A 582 6.21 13.65 -12.04
N THR A 583 6.89 14.18 -13.06
CA THR A 583 7.98 13.47 -13.73
C THR A 583 9.23 14.32 -13.89
N ALA A 584 10.34 13.69 -14.30
CA ALA A 584 11.45 14.44 -14.87
C ALA A 584 10.95 15.29 -16.05
N ARG A 585 11.24 16.60 -16.05
CA ARG A 585 10.77 17.52 -17.10
C ARG A 585 11.41 17.25 -18.47
N THR A 586 12.53 16.53 -18.49
CA THR A 586 13.30 16.19 -19.69
C THR A 586 12.48 15.41 -20.73
N CYS A 587 11.45 14.66 -20.30
CA CYS A 587 10.54 13.96 -21.21
C CYS A 587 9.78 14.91 -22.15
N PHE A 588 9.66 16.20 -21.80
CA PHE A 588 9.01 17.20 -22.64
C PHE A 588 9.93 17.84 -23.69
N PHE A 589 11.26 17.73 -23.53
CA PHE A 589 12.23 18.45 -24.37
C PHE A 589 13.17 17.53 -25.14
N LEU A 590 13.50 16.35 -24.60
CA LEU A 590 14.47 15.47 -25.24
C LEU A 590 13.91 14.86 -26.54
N PRO A 591 14.74 14.75 -27.61
CA PRO A 591 14.34 14.12 -28.87
C PRO A 591 13.92 12.66 -28.72
N SER A 592 14.51 11.93 -27.77
CA SER A 592 14.16 10.53 -27.49
C SER A 592 12.69 10.35 -27.10
N PHE A 593 12.02 11.37 -26.54
CA PHE A 593 10.62 11.31 -26.14
C PHE A 593 9.65 11.86 -27.19
N LEU A 594 10.09 12.15 -28.42
CA LEU A 594 9.22 12.71 -29.46
C LEU A 594 8.00 11.83 -29.74
N LYS A 595 8.20 10.53 -29.97
CA LYS A 595 7.11 9.58 -30.20
C LYS A 595 6.13 9.51 -29.02
N TRP A 596 6.65 9.51 -27.79
CA TRP A 596 5.82 9.51 -26.60
C TRP A 596 4.92 10.76 -26.53
N ARG A 597 5.46 11.95 -26.85
CA ARG A 597 4.67 13.18 -26.89
C ARG A 597 3.58 13.15 -27.97
N GLU A 598 3.93 12.73 -29.19
CA GLU A 598 3.00 12.70 -30.32
C GLU A 598 1.91 11.63 -30.16
N GLU A 599 2.30 10.42 -29.76
CA GLU A 599 1.39 9.26 -29.77
C GLU A 599 0.65 9.06 -28.44
N ILE A 600 1.24 9.45 -27.30
CA ILE A 600 0.65 9.26 -25.97
C ILE A 600 0.07 10.57 -25.44
N VAL A 601 0.91 11.58 -25.22
CA VAL A 601 0.52 12.84 -24.56
C VAL A 601 -0.49 13.63 -25.38
N LEU A 602 -0.33 13.65 -26.71
CA LEU A 602 -1.21 14.35 -27.65
C LEU A 602 -2.12 13.40 -28.45
N GLY A 603 -1.75 12.12 -28.55
CA GLY A 603 -2.46 11.14 -29.36
C GLY A 603 -3.58 10.40 -28.62
N ILE A 604 -3.35 10.04 -27.35
CA ILE A 604 -4.32 9.36 -26.48
C ILE A 604 -4.94 10.34 -25.49
N ALA A 605 -4.14 11.28 -24.99
CA ALA A 605 -4.55 12.25 -24.00
C ALA A 605 -4.58 13.68 -24.54
N ARG A 606 -5.09 14.60 -23.72
CA ARG A 606 -5.05 16.04 -23.94
C ARG A 606 -4.45 16.71 -22.71
N PRO A 607 -3.34 17.46 -22.82
CA PRO A 607 -2.83 18.25 -21.70
C PRO A 607 -3.83 19.31 -21.28
N GLU A 608 -4.12 19.40 -19.98
CA GLU A 608 -5.00 20.43 -19.41
C GLU A 608 -4.20 21.47 -18.63
N VAL A 609 -3.23 21.01 -17.83
CA VAL A 609 -2.41 21.86 -16.96
C VAL A 609 -0.98 21.33 -16.94
N MET A 610 -0.01 22.23 -16.90
CA MET A 610 1.41 21.89 -16.72
C MET A 610 2.11 22.97 -15.88
N ALA A 611 2.93 22.53 -14.94
CA ALA A 611 3.82 23.36 -14.13
C ALA A 611 5.25 22.80 -14.24
N ASP A 612 6.18 23.63 -14.72
CA ASP A 612 7.62 23.34 -14.66
C ASP A 612 8.13 23.76 -13.28
N LEU A 613 8.55 22.78 -12.48
CA LEU A 613 8.92 22.99 -11.08
C LEU A 613 10.43 23.22 -10.90
N GLY A 614 11.24 22.95 -11.93
CA GLY A 614 12.69 23.11 -11.87
C GLY A 614 13.41 22.09 -10.98
N ILE A 615 14.54 22.50 -10.39
CA ILE A 615 15.42 21.66 -9.55
C ILE A 615 15.03 21.71 -8.06
N ASN A 616 15.49 20.71 -7.29
CA ASN A 616 15.35 20.63 -5.82
C ASN A 616 13.90 20.58 -5.31
N VAL A 617 13.00 20.02 -6.12
CA VAL A 617 11.58 19.85 -5.76
C VAL A 617 11.39 18.64 -4.86
N MET A 618 11.98 17.51 -5.22
CA MET A 618 11.94 16.28 -4.42
C MET A 618 13.18 16.23 -3.53
N ASP A 619 12.99 16.05 -2.23
CA ASP A 619 14.08 15.99 -1.25
C ASP A 619 15.12 14.93 -1.65
N ASP A 620 16.40 15.32 -1.65
CA ASP A 620 17.54 14.48 -2.00
C ASP A 620 17.55 13.92 -3.46
N ALA A 621 16.67 14.41 -4.35
CA ALA A 621 16.67 14.06 -5.78
C ALA A 621 17.32 15.17 -6.63
N ILE A 622 18.37 14.82 -7.40
CA ILE A 622 18.94 15.70 -8.44
C ILE A 622 18.14 15.51 -9.73
N VAL A 623 16.85 15.86 -9.69
CA VAL A 623 15.93 15.74 -10.85
C VAL A 623 15.24 17.07 -11.07
N GLU A 624 15.27 17.54 -12.33
CA GLU A 624 14.42 18.65 -12.78
C GLU A 624 13.00 18.12 -12.97
N ALA A 625 12.04 18.60 -12.19
CA ALA A 625 10.69 18.06 -12.14
C ALA A 625 9.66 18.93 -12.88
N ALA A 626 8.64 18.29 -13.44
CA ALA A 626 7.44 18.92 -13.96
C ALA A 626 6.20 18.18 -13.42
N ALA A 627 5.17 18.92 -13.04
CA ALA A 627 3.87 18.38 -12.66
C ALA A 627 2.83 18.74 -13.71
N TYR A 628 2.02 17.78 -14.16
CA TYR A 628 1.07 18.02 -15.24
C TYR A 628 -0.17 17.13 -15.12
N VAL A 629 -1.25 17.59 -15.74
CA VAL A 629 -2.52 16.88 -15.84
C VAL A 629 -2.88 16.64 -17.30
N LEU A 630 -3.23 15.40 -17.62
CA LEU A 630 -3.76 15.02 -18.93
C LEU A 630 -5.17 14.42 -18.78
N GLU A 631 -6.07 14.74 -19.71
CA GLU A 631 -7.38 14.10 -19.82
C GLU A 631 -7.34 13.03 -20.92
N LYS A 632 -7.78 11.80 -20.63
CA LYS A 632 -7.86 10.72 -21.62
C LYS A 632 -8.96 11.02 -22.64
N GLN A 633 -8.62 11.04 -23.93
CA GLN A 633 -9.57 11.31 -25.02
C GLN A 633 -10.04 10.03 -25.74
N ARG A 634 -9.21 8.98 -25.74
CA ARG A 634 -9.44 7.73 -26.48
C ARG A 634 -9.14 6.51 -25.64
#